data_AF-A0A8C2ZQE9-F1
#
_entry.id   AF-A0A8C2ZQE9-F1
#
_cell.length_a   1.000
_cell.length_b   1.000
_cell.length_c   1.000
_cell.angle_alpha   90.00
_cell.angle_beta   90.00
_cell.angle_gamma   90.00
#
_symmetry.space_group_name_H-M   'P 1'
#
loop_
_entity.id
_entity.type
_entity.pdbx_description
1 polymer ?
#
loop_
_entity_poly.entity_id
_entity_poly.type
_entity_poly.pdbx_seq_one_letter_code
_entity_poly.pdbx_strand_id
1 'polypeptide(L)' 'MKVTVTFGDTAVVVPCKPAWTVRDLIDQATRRYRRILEQVNTLQTVTCSISSGLPSP' A
#
# COMPACT_ATOMS: atom_id res chain seq x y z
N MET A 1 1.56 21.05 -0.07
CA MET A 1 1.70 20.25 1.17
C MET A 1 1.37 18.79 0.84
N LYS A 2 1.99 17.82 1.53
CA LYS A 2 1.89 16.38 1.21
C LYS A 2 1.59 15.63 2.50
N VAL A 3 0.69 14.66 2.42
CA VAL A 3 0.33 13.79 3.54
C VAL A 3 0.52 12.34 3.13
N THR A 4 0.93 11.51 4.09
CA THR A 4 1.07 10.07 3.88
C THR A 4 -0.05 9.39 4.65
N VAL A 5 -0.83 8.58 3.95
CA VAL A 5 -1.89 7.76 4.54
C VAL A 5 -1.41 6.32 4.53
N THR A 6 -1.39 5.68 5.69
CA THR A 6 -1.01 4.27 5.85
C THR A 6 -2.26 3.40 5.88
N PHE A 7 -2.37 2.47 4.93
CA PHE A 7 -3.39 1.43 4.90
C PHE A 7 -2.74 0.10 5.33
N GLY A 8 -2.83 -0.22 6.62
CA GLY A 8 -2.07 -1.35 7.19
C GLY A 8 -0.57 -1.17 6.93
N ASP A 9 0.05 -2.14 6.26
CA ASP A 9 1.47 -2.13 5.88
C ASP A 9 1.78 -1.33 4.60
N THR A 10 0.77 -0.79 3.90
CA THR A 10 0.97 -0.04 2.65
C THR A 10 0.90 1.45 2.88
N ALA A 11 2.00 2.17 2.60
CA ALA A 11 2.05 3.63 2.68
C ALA A 11 1.71 4.28 1.34
N VAL A 12 0.70 5.16 1.33
CA VAL A 12 0.26 5.89 0.13
C VAL A 12 0.46 7.39 0.34
N VAL A 13 1.27 7.99 -0.53
CA VAL A 13 1.53 9.44 -0.51
C VAL A 13 0.49 10.16 -1.37
N VAL A 14 -0.22 11.11 -0.76
CA VAL A 14 -1.23 11.93 -1.43
C VAL A 14 -0.87 13.42 -1.28
N PRO A 15 -0.85 14.20 -2.38
CA PRO A 15 -0.70 15.64 -2.30
C PRO A 15 -1.98 16.24 -1.71
N CYS A 16 -1.89 17.14 -0.72
CA CYS A 16 -3.08 17.80 -0.18
C CYS A 16 -3.27 19.18 -0.84
N LYS A 17 -4.49 19.45 -1.31
CA LYS A 17 -4.93 20.75 -1.81
C LYS A 17 -5.78 21.46 -0.75
N PRO A 18 -5.76 22.82 -0.70
CA PRO A 18 -6.41 23.60 0.36
C PRO A 18 -7.95 23.53 0.40
N ALA A 19 -8.59 22.81 -0.53
CA ALA A 19 -10.04 22.58 -0.57
C ALA A 19 -10.41 21.10 -0.35
N TRP A 20 -9.46 20.24 0.04
CA TRP A 20 -9.72 18.82 0.21
C TRP A 20 -10.05 18.49 1.65
N THR A 21 -11.15 17.78 1.83
CA THR A 21 -11.54 17.25 3.13
C THR A 21 -10.80 15.95 3.43
N VAL A 22 -10.85 15.50 4.69
CA VAL A 22 -10.35 14.16 5.06
C VAL A 22 -10.95 13.08 4.18
N ARG A 23 -12.20 13.23 3.75
CA ARG A 23 -12.88 12.28 2.87
C ARG A 23 -12.31 12.26 1.46
N ASP A 24 -11.96 13.41 0.90
CA ASP A 24 -11.26 13.52 -0.39
C ASP A 24 -9.86 12.89 -0.33
N LEU A 25 -9.16 13.10 0.79
CA LEU A 25 -7.86 12.47 1.04
C LEU A 25 -7.97 10.94 1.07
N ILE A 26 -8.99 10.42 1.77
CA ILE A 26 -9.27 8.97 1.80
C ILE A 26 -9.61 8.47 0.39
N ASP A 27 -10.49 9.14 -0.37
CA ASP A 27 -10.86 8.68 -1.73
C ASP A 27 -9.66 8.63 -2.68
N GLN A 28 -8.81 9.67 -2.65
CA GLN A 28 -7.54 9.70 -3.39
C GLN A 28 -6.60 8.57 -2.97
N ALA A 29 -6.43 8.39 -1.67
CA ALA A 29 -5.54 7.39 -1.10
C ALA A 29 -6.05 5.97 -1.42
N THR A 30 -7.36 5.73 -1.37
CA THR A 30 -8.01 4.47 -1.73
C THR A 30 -7.87 4.14 -3.21
N ARG A 31 -8.01 5.11 -4.12
CA ARG A 31 -7.77 4.90 -5.56
C ARG A 31 -6.33 4.48 -5.85
N ARG A 32 -5.38 5.12 -5.18
CA ARG A 32 -3.95 4.76 -5.25
C ARG A 32 -3.70 3.38 -4.65
N TYR A 33 -4.29 3.10 -3.50
CA TYR A 33 -4.18 1.82 -2.80
C TYR A 33 -4.72 0.66 -3.66
N ARG A 34 -5.86 0.82 -4.33
CA ARG A 34 -6.40 -0.21 -5.24
C ARG A 34 -5.46 -0.56 -6.39
N ARG A 35 -4.84 0.44 -7.03
CA ARG A 35 -3.83 0.18 -8.08
C ARG A 35 -2.60 -0.55 -7.56
N ILE A 36 -2.18 -0.23 -6.33
CA ILE A 36 -1.05 -0.91 -5.69
C ILE A 36 -1.45 -2.34 -5.35
N LEU A 37 -2.65 -2.57 -4.81
CA LEU A 37 -3.18 -3.91 -4.55
C LEU A 37 -3.27 -4.76 -5.81
N GLU A 38 -3.73 -4.20 -6.94
CA GLU A 38 -3.74 -4.91 -8.22
C GLU A 38 -2.33 -5.35 -8.64
N GLN A 39 -1.29 -4.54 -8.40
CA GLN A 39 0.10 -4.90 -8.67
C GLN A 39 0.69 -5.89 -7.65
N VAL A 40 0.33 -5.74 -6.37
CA VAL A 40 0.80 -6.62 -5.29
C VAL A 40 0.16 -8.00 -5.39
N ASN A 41 -1.10 -8.09 -5.80
CA ASN A 41 -1.78 -9.37 -6.00
C ASN A 41 -1.15 -10.18 -7.15
N THR A 42 -0.54 -9.52 -8.14
CA THR A 42 0.28 -10.18 -9.17
C THR A 42 1.63 -10.68 -8.65
N LEU A 43 2.14 -10.08 -7.57
CA LEU A 43 3.41 -10.48 -6.95
C LEU A 43 3.24 -11.48 -5.79
N GLN A 44 2.08 -11.54 -5.14
CA GLN A 44 1.83 -12.49 -4.06
C GLN A 44 1.62 -13.94 -4.54
N THR A 45 1.34 -14.17 -5.81
CA THR A 45 1.33 -15.53 -6.39
C THR A 45 2.76 -16.08 -6.63
N VAL A 46 3.83 -15.30 -6.38
CA VAL A 46 5.21 -15.73 -6.65
C VAL A 46 6.01 -16.04 -5.37
N THR A 47 5.49 -15.76 -4.18
CA THR A 47 6.21 -16.04 -2.92
C THR A 47 5.45 -16.98 -2.01
N CYS A 48 5.33 -18.25 -2.40
CA CYS A 48 5.17 -19.38 -1.49
C CYS A 48 5.67 -20.68 -2.15
N SER A 49 6.88 -20.66 -2.68
CA SER A 49 7.63 -21.87 -3.00
C SER A 49 9.10 -21.64 -2.72
N ILE A 50 9.62 -22.35 -1.71
CA ILE A 50 11.04 -22.56 -1.39
C ILE A 50 11.70 -21.47 -0.52
N SER A 51 11.70 -21.74 0.79
CA SER A 51 12.89 -21.61 1.63
C SER A 51 12.76 -22.60 2.79
N SER A 52 12.99 -23.87 2.43
CA SER A 52 13.54 -24.89 3.31
C SER A 52 14.82 -24.37 3.97
N GLY A 53 14.93 -24.46 5.30
CA GLY A 53 16.23 -24.37 5.97
C GLY A 53 16.20 -23.76 7.36
N LEU A 54 15.88 -24.58 8.36
CA LEU A 54 16.43 -24.44 9.71
C LEU A 54 17.96 -24.40 9.60
N PRO A 55 18.66 -23.50 10.33
CA PRO A 55 19.55 -24.04 11.36
C PRO A 55 19.65 -23.17 12.62
N SER A 56 19.50 -23.84 13.77
CA SER A 56 20.11 -23.55 15.09
C SER A 56 21.64 -23.50 14.99
N PRO A 57 22.38 -22.79 15.87
CA PRO A 57 22.44 -23.04 17.33
C PRO A 57 22.16 -21.84 18.24
#